data_AF-A0A1I8NJG2-F1
#
_entry.id   AF-A0A1I8NJG2-F1
#
_cell.length_a   1.000
_cell.length_b   1.000
_cell.length_c   1.000
_cell.angle_alpha   90.00
_cell.angle_beta   90.00
_cell.angle_gamma   90.00
#
_symmetry.space_group_name_H-M   'P 1'
#
loop_
_entity.id
_entity.type
_entity.pdbx_description
1 polymer ?
#
loop_
_entity_poly.entity_id
_entity_poly.type
_entity_poly.pdbx_seq_one_letter_code
_entity_poly.pdbx_strand_id
1 'polypeptide(L)'
;LSSCRKVFKRRWEKIDEFCDTCNWDEQSRILLSLAASNIRDISELEIDAICMVLTENLQQREQATEILNEMQQQAQDDCCNECKANRYPCILVVDERLDHFFWEELNVYQEFTRINSIQCLWRLYKYYKKDIKNGYLNVNITTGGCVINPDQNLNKMELRMRSFFEYWLPHWTMMVGQRPSQEELFNNFFKQNCYVYAGHGSGLQYISGRNIAKFQMHCVVFLFGCDSSRLHSNGLYSELLGPHLYYHAAM
;
A
#
# COMPACT_ATOMS: atom_id res chain seq x y z
N LEU A 1 -3.33 -5.49 -27.00
CA LEU A 1 -4.32 -5.51 -25.89
C LEU A 1 -5.08 -6.85 -25.75
N SER A 2 -5.49 -7.51 -26.85
CA SER A 2 -6.30 -8.75 -26.80
C SER A 2 -5.53 -10.02 -26.37
N SER A 3 -4.24 -10.15 -26.72
CA SER A 3 -3.41 -11.31 -26.35
C SER A 3 -3.07 -11.34 -24.86
N CYS A 4 -2.60 -10.21 -24.32
CA CYS A 4 -2.24 -10.07 -22.91
C CYS A 4 -3.43 -10.33 -21.96
N ARG A 5 -4.63 -9.83 -22.29
CA ARG A 5 -5.86 -10.13 -21.51
C ARG A 5 -6.19 -11.62 -21.47
N LYS A 6 -5.93 -12.38 -22.55
CA LYS A 6 -6.16 -13.82 -22.59
C LYS A 6 -5.16 -14.59 -21.72
N VAL A 7 -3.88 -14.19 -21.73
CA VAL A 7 -2.85 -14.79 -20.86
C VAL A 7 -3.16 -14.54 -19.39
N PHE A 8 -3.49 -13.29 -19.04
CA PHE A 8 -3.92 -12.96 -17.67
C PHE A 8 -5.15 -13.78 -17.26
N LYS A 9 -6.20 -13.80 -18.08
CA LYS A 9 -7.42 -14.57 -17.78
C LYS A 9 -7.14 -16.04 -17.49
N ARG A 10 -6.25 -16.68 -18.26
CA ARG A 10 -5.83 -18.07 -18.04
C ARG A 10 -5.10 -18.28 -16.71
N ARG A 11 -4.26 -17.33 -16.29
CA ARG A 11 -3.57 -17.39 -14.99
C ARG A 11 -4.58 -17.32 -13.84
N TRP A 12 -5.56 -16.43 -13.94
CA TRP A 12 -6.65 -16.31 -12.96
C TRP A 12 -7.51 -17.58 -12.91
N GLU A 13 -7.92 -18.12 -14.06
CA GLU A 13 -8.69 -19.36 -14.14
C GLU A 13 -7.96 -20.53 -13.46
N LYS A 14 -6.63 -20.64 -13.61
CA LYS A 14 -5.82 -21.69 -12.95
C LYS A 14 -5.78 -21.53 -11.42
N ILE A 15 -5.66 -20.29 -10.92
CA ILE A 15 -5.66 -20.02 -9.47
C ILE A 15 -7.04 -20.29 -8.88
N ASP A 16 -8.10 -19.87 -9.57
CA ASP A 16 -9.47 -20.12 -9.15
C ASP A 16 -9.78 -21.62 -9.08
N GLU A 17 -9.41 -22.40 -10.10
CA GLU A 17 -9.60 -23.86 -10.11
C GLU A 17 -8.85 -24.54 -8.96
N PHE A 18 -7.62 -24.09 -8.66
CA PHE A 18 -6.86 -24.57 -7.51
C PHE A 18 -7.56 -24.23 -6.18
N CYS A 19 -7.94 -22.96 -5.99
CA CYS A 19 -8.61 -22.52 -4.76
C CYS A 19 -9.96 -23.22 -4.56
N ASP A 20 -10.71 -23.48 -5.63
CA ASP A 20 -11.97 -24.24 -5.57
C ASP A 20 -11.71 -25.71 -5.19
N THR A 21 -10.67 -26.34 -5.76
CA THR A 21 -10.29 -27.73 -5.45
C THR A 21 -9.84 -27.88 -4.00
N CYS A 22 -9.09 -26.91 -3.48
CA CYS A 22 -8.59 -26.91 -2.11
C CYS A 22 -9.59 -26.31 -1.09
N ASN A 23 -10.74 -25.83 -1.56
CA ASN A 23 -11.78 -25.15 -0.76
C ASN A 23 -11.21 -23.97 0.07
N TRP A 24 -10.36 -23.15 -0.55
CA TRP A 24 -9.78 -21.96 0.06
C TRP A 24 -10.82 -20.85 0.20
N ASP A 25 -10.74 -20.12 1.31
CA ASP A 25 -11.57 -18.95 1.55
C ASP A 25 -11.21 -17.79 0.60
N GLU A 26 -12.10 -16.79 0.56
CA GLU A 26 -11.96 -15.63 -0.33
C GLU A 26 -10.69 -14.82 -0.06
N GLN A 27 -10.25 -14.69 1.20
CA GLN A 27 -9.06 -13.92 1.53
C GLN A 27 -7.80 -14.62 1.06
N SER A 28 -7.68 -15.93 1.35
CA SER A 28 -6.55 -16.74 0.89
C SER A 28 -6.45 -16.77 -0.63
N ARG A 29 -7.59 -16.84 -1.32
CA ARG A 29 -7.68 -16.75 -2.80
C ARG A 29 -7.16 -15.42 -3.32
N ILE A 30 -7.58 -14.30 -2.73
CA ILE A 30 -7.13 -12.95 -3.11
C ILE A 30 -5.62 -12.80 -2.88
N LEU A 31 -5.10 -13.29 -1.76
CA LEU A 31 -3.67 -13.18 -1.46
C LEU A 31 -2.81 -14.03 -2.41
N LEU A 32 -3.22 -15.26 -2.72
CA LEU A 32 -2.53 -16.11 -3.70
C LEU A 32 -2.52 -15.47 -5.10
N SER A 33 -3.66 -14.92 -5.47
CA SER A 33 -3.85 -14.14 -6.69
C SER A 33 -2.93 -12.93 -6.81
N LEU A 34 -2.78 -12.17 -5.71
CA LEU A 34 -1.87 -11.03 -5.64
C LEU A 34 -0.40 -11.47 -5.73
N ALA A 35 -0.03 -12.57 -5.07
CA ALA A 35 1.30 -13.15 -5.19
C ALA A 35 1.62 -13.57 -6.63
N ALA A 36 0.68 -14.26 -7.29
CA ALA A 36 0.83 -14.68 -8.68
C ALA A 36 0.92 -13.49 -9.66
N SER A 37 0.21 -12.39 -9.38
CA SER A 37 0.25 -11.18 -10.19
C SER A 37 1.61 -10.48 -10.14
N ASN A 38 2.32 -10.61 -9.01
CA ASN A 38 3.62 -9.99 -8.75
C ASN A 38 4.78 -10.99 -8.77
N ILE A 39 4.57 -12.20 -9.31
CA ILE A 39 5.51 -13.34 -9.22
C ILE A 39 6.92 -13.07 -9.79
N ARG A 40 7.07 -12.01 -10.59
CA ARG A 40 8.36 -11.59 -11.16
C ARG A 40 9.26 -10.87 -10.15
N ASP A 41 8.67 -10.23 -9.16
CA ASP A 41 9.38 -9.42 -8.17
C ASP A 41 9.54 -10.15 -6.82
N ILE A 42 8.99 -11.36 -6.71
CA ILE A 42 9.02 -12.21 -5.52
C ILE A 42 10.06 -13.33 -5.73
N SER A 43 10.95 -13.51 -4.76
CA SER A 43 11.94 -14.61 -4.74
C SER A 43 11.32 -15.94 -4.31
N GLU A 44 11.97 -17.07 -4.62
CA GLU A 44 11.51 -18.41 -4.19
C GLU A 44 11.31 -18.50 -2.66
N LEU A 45 12.19 -17.86 -1.88
CA LEU A 45 12.04 -17.81 -0.41
C LEU A 45 10.81 -17.02 0.05
N GLU A 46 10.46 -15.96 -0.67
CA GLU A 46 9.27 -15.16 -0.38
C GLU A 46 8.00 -15.89 -0.81
N ILE A 47 8.04 -16.65 -1.92
CA ILE A 47 6.94 -17.55 -2.34
C ILE A 47 6.64 -18.54 -1.22
N ASP A 48 7.66 -19.23 -0.70
CA ASP A 48 7.49 -20.18 0.40
C ASP A 48 6.93 -19.52 1.65
N ALA A 49 7.46 -18.34 2.03
CA ALA A 49 6.96 -17.59 3.18
C ALA A 49 5.49 -17.17 3.01
N ILE A 50 5.08 -16.74 1.82
CA ILE A 50 3.69 -16.41 1.51
C ILE A 50 2.82 -17.66 1.65
N CYS A 51 3.20 -18.78 1.03
CA CYS A 51 2.44 -20.03 1.11
C CYS A 51 2.35 -20.58 2.54
N MET A 52 3.36 -20.35 3.39
CA MET A 52 3.30 -20.65 4.83
C MET A 52 2.23 -19.85 5.57
N VAL A 53 1.98 -18.61 5.16
CA VAL A 53 0.95 -17.74 5.75
C VAL A 53 -0.45 -18.09 5.25
N LEU A 54 -0.57 -18.53 3.99
CA LEU A 54 -1.86 -18.83 3.38
C LEU A 54 -2.52 -20.12 3.89
N THR A 55 -1.73 -21.13 4.27
CA THR A 55 -2.28 -22.40 4.75
C THR A 55 -1.36 -23.13 5.72
N GLU A 56 -1.96 -23.72 6.75
CA GLU A 56 -1.29 -24.63 7.68
C GLU A 56 -1.15 -26.06 7.10
N ASN A 57 -1.93 -26.39 6.06
CA ASN A 57 -1.90 -27.71 5.43
C ASN A 57 -0.66 -27.85 4.53
N LEU A 58 0.24 -28.77 4.91
CA LEU A 58 1.51 -28.99 4.22
C LEU A 58 1.33 -29.39 2.74
N GLN A 59 0.35 -30.23 2.43
CA GLN A 59 0.11 -30.67 1.05
C GLN A 59 -0.40 -29.52 0.17
N GLN A 60 -1.34 -28.72 0.68
CA GLN A 60 -1.85 -27.56 -0.05
C GLN A 60 -0.78 -26.47 -0.20
N ARG A 61 0.13 -26.34 0.78
CA ARG A 61 1.27 -25.44 0.72
C ARG A 61 2.22 -25.81 -0.40
N GLU A 62 2.62 -27.08 -0.48
CA GLU A 62 3.50 -27.58 -1.56
C GLU A 62 2.88 -27.33 -2.93
N GLN A 63 1.58 -27.61 -3.09
CA GLN A 63 0.86 -27.36 -4.34
C GLN A 63 0.76 -25.87 -4.69
N ALA A 64 0.53 -25.00 -3.71
CA ALA A 64 0.48 -23.56 -3.94
C ALA A 64 1.86 -23.00 -4.35
N THR A 65 2.93 -23.45 -3.68
CA THR A 65 4.32 -23.12 -4.06
C THR A 65 4.63 -23.62 -5.47
N GLU A 66 4.25 -24.84 -5.82
CA GLU A 66 4.46 -25.41 -7.16
C GLU A 66 3.76 -24.58 -8.24
N ILE A 67 2.50 -24.20 -8.04
CA ILE A 67 1.75 -23.35 -8.98
C ILE A 67 2.44 -22.00 -9.16
N LEU A 68 2.89 -21.36 -8.08
CA LEU A 68 3.57 -20.06 -8.16
C LEU A 68 4.93 -20.17 -8.86
N ASN A 69 5.70 -21.24 -8.61
CA ASN A 69 6.97 -21.50 -9.29
C ASN A 69 6.77 -21.81 -10.79
N GLU A 70 5.78 -22.62 -11.15
CA GLU A 70 5.41 -22.84 -12.56
C GLU A 70 5.04 -21.53 -13.25
N MET A 71 4.27 -20.66 -12.57
CA MET A 71 3.92 -19.34 -13.10
C MET A 71 5.13 -18.43 -13.24
N GLN A 72 6.11 -18.54 -12.34
CA GLN A 72 7.38 -17.81 -12.43
C GLN A 72 8.19 -18.23 -13.65
N GLN A 73 8.33 -19.54 -13.88
CA GLN A 73 9.00 -20.11 -15.06
C GLN A 73 8.30 -19.72 -16.36
N GLN A 74 6.97 -19.87 -16.42
CA GLN A 74 6.18 -19.43 -17.58
C GLN A 74 6.31 -17.91 -17.83
N ALA A 75 6.38 -17.11 -16.76
CA ALA A 75 6.58 -15.67 -16.88
C ALA A 75 7.97 -15.28 -17.40
N GLN A 76 8.97 -16.16 -17.27
CA GLN A 76 10.30 -16.04 -17.88
C GLN A 76 10.32 -16.51 -19.35
N ASP A 77 9.57 -17.58 -19.68
CA ASP A 77 9.49 -18.18 -21.03
C ASP A 77 8.58 -17.44 -22.02
N ASP A 78 7.57 -16.70 -21.55
CA ASP A 78 6.61 -15.88 -22.33
C ASP A 78 7.26 -14.66 -23.05
N CYS A 79 8.52 -14.77 -23.49
CA CYS A 79 9.35 -13.75 -24.13
C CYS A 79 8.88 -13.35 -25.56
N CYS A 80 7.61 -13.53 -25.89
CA CYS A 80 7.00 -12.90 -27.07
C CYS A 80 6.81 -11.39 -26.80
N ASN A 81 7.53 -10.58 -27.59
CA ASN A 81 7.81 -9.15 -27.44
C ASN A 81 6.61 -8.18 -27.26
N GLU A 82 5.35 -8.64 -27.28
CA GLU A 82 4.16 -7.80 -27.05
C GLU A 82 3.68 -7.77 -25.59
N CYS A 83 4.02 -8.80 -24.80
CA CYS A 83 3.70 -8.88 -23.37
C CYS A 83 4.85 -8.36 -22.47
N LYS A 84 5.97 -7.93 -23.09
CA LYS A 84 7.07 -7.16 -22.48
C LYS A 84 6.71 -5.70 -22.16
N ALA A 85 5.43 -5.38 -21.97
CA ALA A 85 5.16 -4.17 -21.22
C ALA A 85 5.53 -4.50 -19.77
N ASN A 86 6.80 -4.28 -19.39
CA ASN A 86 7.15 -3.99 -18.00
C ASN A 86 6.22 -2.86 -17.59
N ARG A 87 5.07 -3.19 -17.01
CA ARG A 87 4.15 -2.20 -16.48
C ARG A 87 4.74 -1.76 -15.17
N TYR A 88 5.78 -0.93 -15.26
CA TYR A 88 6.26 -0.20 -14.10
C TYR A 88 5.10 0.58 -13.48
N PRO A 89 5.15 0.81 -12.16
CA PRO A 89 4.19 1.68 -11.48
C PRO A 89 3.99 2.98 -12.27
N CYS A 90 2.74 3.36 -12.48
CA CYS A 90 2.42 4.64 -13.08
C CYS A 90 2.27 5.70 -12.00
N ILE A 91 2.96 6.81 -12.17
CA ILE A 91 2.84 7.97 -11.27
C ILE A 91 2.02 9.02 -12.00
N LEU A 92 0.82 9.28 -11.50
CA LEU A 92 -0.10 10.28 -12.03
C LEU A 92 0.23 11.65 -11.43
N VAL A 93 0.39 12.65 -12.30
CA VAL A 93 0.41 14.06 -11.92
C VAL A 93 -0.94 14.62 -12.36
N VAL A 94 -1.87 14.74 -11.40
CA VAL A 94 -3.26 15.11 -11.65
C VAL A 94 -3.47 16.56 -11.25
N ASP A 95 -4.18 17.32 -12.07
CA ASP A 95 -4.62 18.68 -11.72
C ASP A 95 -5.53 18.61 -10.48
N GLU A 96 -5.36 19.55 -9.56
CA GLU A 96 -6.11 19.62 -8.30
C GLU A 96 -7.64 19.59 -8.50
N ARG A 97 -8.15 20.12 -9.63
CA ARG A 97 -9.58 20.14 -9.95
C ARG A 97 -10.10 18.79 -10.43
N LEU A 98 -9.20 17.92 -10.89
CA LEU A 98 -9.49 16.57 -11.39
C LEU A 98 -9.14 15.47 -10.38
N ASP A 99 -8.60 15.83 -9.20
CA ASP A 99 -8.15 14.87 -8.19
C ASP A 99 -9.30 14.04 -7.59
N HIS A 100 -10.52 14.56 -7.61
CA HIS A 100 -11.68 13.84 -7.07
C HIS A 100 -12.14 12.63 -7.92
N PHE A 101 -11.59 12.42 -9.11
CA PHE A 101 -11.88 11.25 -9.94
C PHE A 101 -10.99 10.06 -9.55
N PHE A 102 -11.53 8.85 -9.60
CA PHE A 102 -10.80 7.60 -9.32
C PHE A 102 -10.04 7.11 -10.56
N TRP A 103 -9.04 7.86 -11.01
CA TRP A 103 -8.27 7.54 -12.22
C TRP A 103 -7.63 6.14 -12.20
N GLU A 104 -7.26 5.67 -11.01
CA GLU A 104 -6.66 4.36 -10.77
C GLU A 104 -7.62 3.21 -11.10
N GLU A 105 -8.93 3.42 -10.93
CA GLU A 105 -9.95 2.41 -11.21
C GLU A 105 -10.17 2.19 -12.72
N LEU A 106 -9.67 3.08 -13.58
CA LEU A 106 -9.80 2.94 -15.04
C LEU A 106 -8.98 1.76 -15.59
N ASN A 107 -7.91 1.36 -14.90
CA ASN A 107 -7.08 0.21 -15.27
C ASN A 107 -6.63 -0.58 -14.04
N VAL A 108 -7.50 -1.46 -13.56
CA VAL A 108 -7.23 -2.34 -12.41
C VAL A 108 -6.04 -3.31 -12.59
N TYR A 109 -5.47 -3.41 -13.80
CA TYR A 109 -4.33 -4.28 -14.10
C TYR A 109 -2.97 -3.57 -14.01
N GLN A 110 -2.93 -2.34 -13.48
CA GLN A 110 -1.73 -1.55 -13.33
C GLN A 110 -1.74 -0.85 -11.97
N GLU A 111 -0.56 -0.75 -11.38
CA GLU A 111 -0.36 -0.01 -10.14
C GLU A 111 -0.24 1.48 -10.44
N PHE A 112 -0.95 2.28 -9.65
CA PHE A 112 -0.94 3.72 -9.75
C PHE A 112 -0.62 4.36 -8.41
N THR A 113 0.11 5.46 -8.47
CA THR A 113 0.29 6.39 -7.35
C THR A 113 0.07 7.81 -7.87
N ARG A 114 -0.24 8.75 -6.98
CA ARG A 114 -0.35 10.16 -7.33
C ARG A 114 0.78 10.96 -6.72
N ILE A 115 1.14 12.03 -7.42
CA ILE A 115 2.00 13.07 -6.87
C ILE A 115 1.52 14.44 -7.31
N ASN A 116 1.64 15.41 -6.40
CA ASN A 116 1.14 16.77 -6.61
C ASN A 116 1.93 17.57 -7.67
N SER A 117 3.19 17.21 -7.95
CA SER A 117 3.99 17.89 -8.96
C SER A 117 5.19 17.07 -9.41
N ILE A 118 5.68 17.36 -10.61
CA ILE A 118 6.93 16.80 -11.15
C ILE A 118 8.13 17.18 -10.27
N GLN A 119 8.12 18.38 -9.67
CA GLN A 119 9.19 18.84 -8.79
C GLN A 119 9.28 18.01 -7.50
N CYS A 120 8.13 17.72 -6.89
CA CYS A 120 8.03 16.83 -5.73
C CYS A 120 8.54 15.42 -6.07
N LEU A 121 8.12 14.87 -7.22
CA LEU A 121 8.60 13.58 -7.73
C LEU A 121 10.11 13.56 -7.92
N TRP A 122 10.66 14.60 -8.55
CA TRP A 122 12.09 14.71 -8.77
C TRP A 122 12.88 14.78 -7.47
N ARG A 123 12.39 15.52 -6.46
CA ARG A 123 13.00 15.57 -5.12
C ARG A 123 13.02 14.20 -4.45
N LEU A 124 11.88 13.49 -4.44
CA LEU A 124 11.79 12.12 -3.92
C LEU A 124 12.78 11.19 -4.62
N TYR A 125 12.79 11.20 -5.95
CA TYR A 125 13.69 10.37 -6.73
C TYR A 125 15.15 10.69 -6.39
N LYS A 126 15.54 11.97 -6.33
CA LYS A 126 16.92 12.34 -6.00
C LYS A 126 17.35 11.87 -4.62
N TYR A 127 16.44 11.91 -3.65
CA TYR A 127 16.69 11.46 -2.29
C TYR A 127 16.82 9.93 -2.21
N TYR A 128 15.88 9.20 -2.81
CA TYR A 128 15.74 7.74 -2.64
C TYR A 128 16.33 6.90 -3.79
N LYS A 129 16.91 7.48 -4.85
CA LYS A 129 17.42 6.75 -6.03
C LYS A 129 18.39 5.59 -5.72
N LYS A 130 19.07 5.62 -4.57
CA LYS A 130 20.00 4.57 -4.15
C LYS A 130 19.27 3.36 -3.55
N ASP A 131 18.11 3.61 -2.96
CA ASP A 131 17.30 2.61 -2.25
C ASP A 131 16.20 2.04 -3.14
N ILE A 132 15.89 2.70 -4.26
CA ILE A 132 14.95 2.21 -5.26
C ILE A 132 15.52 0.98 -5.99
N LYS A 133 14.78 -0.13 -5.96
CA LYS A 133 15.10 -1.39 -6.65
C LYS A 133 13.92 -1.78 -7.54
N ASN A 134 14.18 -2.13 -8.80
CA ASN A 134 13.16 -2.49 -9.79
C ASN A 134 12.01 -1.47 -9.97
N GLY A 135 12.24 -0.20 -9.64
CA GLY A 135 11.23 0.86 -9.72
C GLY A 135 10.44 1.10 -8.43
N TYR A 136 10.72 0.35 -7.36
CA TYR A 136 10.06 0.46 -6.06
C TYR A 136 11.02 0.93 -4.97
N LEU A 137 10.51 1.74 -4.04
CA LEU A 137 11.21 2.07 -2.80
C LEU A 137 10.83 1.03 -1.74
N ASN A 138 11.81 0.22 -1.31
CA ASN A 138 11.57 -0.78 -0.28
C ASN A 138 11.66 -0.14 1.10
N VAL A 139 10.55 -0.13 1.83
CA VAL A 139 10.49 0.39 3.21
C VAL A 139 10.36 -0.78 4.17
N ASN A 140 11.21 -0.81 5.20
CA ASN A 140 11.15 -1.86 6.21
C ASN A 140 10.12 -1.50 7.29
N ILE A 141 9.16 -2.38 7.53
CA ILE A 141 8.11 -2.24 8.53
C ILE A 141 8.52 -2.66 9.97
N THR A 142 9.82 -2.92 10.22
CA THR A 142 10.34 -3.37 11.53
C THR A 142 10.04 -2.37 12.65
N THR A 143 9.94 -1.08 12.33
CA THR A 143 9.54 -0.07 13.31
C THR A 143 8.33 0.68 12.78
N GLY A 144 7.28 0.74 13.58
CA GLY A 144 6.07 1.45 13.22
C GLY A 144 5.26 1.83 14.44
N GLY A 145 4.30 2.72 14.22
CA GLY A 145 3.33 3.05 15.24
C GLY A 145 1.97 3.39 14.67
N CYS A 146 0.93 3.10 15.44
CA CYS A 146 -0.45 3.38 15.06
C CYS A 146 -1.21 4.15 16.14
N VAL A 147 -2.03 5.09 15.69
CA VAL A 147 -3.02 5.80 16.51
C VAL A 147 -4.41 5.36 16.03
N ILE A 148 -5.17 4.71 16.91
CA ILE A 148 -6.44 4.05 16.58
C ILE A 148 -7.55 4.62 17.46
N ASN A 149 -8.65 5.03 16.82
CA ASN A 149 -9.87 5.53 17.46
C ASN A 149 -9.62 6.59 18.56
N PRO A 150 -8.88 7.67 18.26
CA PRO A 150 -8.50 8.67 19.28
C PRO A 150 -9.71 9.36 19.97
N ASP A 151 -10.88 9.40 19.32
CA ASP A 151 -12.11 9.98 19.88
C ASP A 151 -13.05 8.96 20.54
N GLN A 152 -12.66 7.69 20.64
CA GLN A 152 -13.42 6.61 21.30
C GLN A 152 -14.87 6.42 20.77
N ASN A 153 -15.11 6.67 19.48
CA ASN A 153 -16.44 6.60 18.88
C ASN A 153 -16.52 5.63 17.68
N LEU A 154 -15.43 4.93 17.35
CA LEU A 154 -15.35 3.96 16.26
C LEU A 154 -15.04 2.54 16.76
N ASN A 155 -15.78 2.05 17.76
CA ASN A 155 -15.50 0.79 18.49
C ASN A 155 -15.30 -0.44 17.60
N LYS A 156 -16.10 -0.58 16.53
CA LYS A 156 -15.97 -1.72 15.59
C LYS A 156 -14.65 -1.67 14.81
N MET A 157 -14.24 -0.48 14.37
CA MET A 157 -12.98 -0.26 13.66
C MET A 157 -11.81 -0.45 14.62
N GLU A 158 -11.92 0.08 15.84
CA GLU A 158 -10.90 -0.10 16.89
C GLU A 158 -10.59 -1.58 17.11
N LEU A 159 -11.63 -2.39 17.37
CA LEU A 159 -11.46 -3.82 17.60
C LEU A 159 -10.73 -4.50 16.43
N ARG A 160 -11.16 -4.22 15.18
CA ARG A 160 -10.56 -4.81 13.98
C ARG A 160 -9.08 -4.41 13.82
N MET A 161 -8.79 -3.12 13.90
CA MET A 161 -7.44 -2.60 13.69
C MET A 161 -6.50 -3.05 14.81
N ARG A 162 -6.98 -3.01 16.06
CA ARG A 162 -6.23 -3.49 17.22
C ARG A 162 -5.87 -4.97 17.07
N SER A 163 -6.85 -5.84 16.76
CA SER A 163 -6.58 -7.25 16.55
C SER A 163 -5.59 -7.50 15.41
N PHE A 164 -5.67 -6.72 14.32
CA PHE A 164 -4.71 -6.81 13.21
C PHE A 164 -3.28 -6.49 13.67
N PHE A 165 -3.06 -5.34 14.32
CA PHE A 165 -1.71 -4.93 14.73
C PHE A 165 -1.16 -5.80 15.87
N GLU A 166 -1.98 -6.18 16.84
CA GLU A 166 -1.54 -7.08 17.92
C GLU A 166 -1.11 -8.45 17.39
N TYR A 167 -1.78 -8.96 16.34
CA TYR A 167 -1.43 -10.24 15.74
C TYR A 167 -0.21 -10.15 14.81
N TRP A 168 -0.24 -9.26 13.82
CA TRP A 168 0.79 -9.21 12.77
C TRP A 168 2.02 -8.39 13.16
N LEU A 169 1.85 -7.37 14.01
CA LEU A 169 2.86 -6.36 14.31
C LEU A 169 2.93 -6.06 15.82
N PRO A 170 3.07 -7.06 16.71
CA PRO A 170 2.99 -6.88 18.16
C PRO A 170 4.08 -5.96 18.75
N HIS A 171 5.15 -5.74 17.99
CA HIS A 171 6.28 -4.88 18.36
C HIS A 171 6.06 -3.41 18.00
N TRP A 172 4.98 -3.06 17.29
CA TRP A 172 4.65 -1.68 16.94
C TRP A 172 4.12 -0.92 18.14
N THR A 173 4.41 0.39 18.19
CA THR A 173 3.86 1.28 19.22
C THR A 173 2.40 1.58 18.91
N MET A 174 1.49 1.22 19.81
CA MET A 174 0.05 1.43 19.59
C MET A 174 -0.53 2.41 20.61
N MET A 175 -1.31 3.38 20.12
CA MET A 175 -2.12 4.27 20.94
C MET A 175 -3.59 4.09 20.56
N VAL A 176 -4.38 3.52 21.47
CA VAL A 176 -5.76 3.12 21.21
C VAL A 176 -6.71 3.88 22.13
N GLY A 177 -7.78 4.45 21.59
CA GLY A 177 -8.79 5.14 22.39
C GLY A 177 -8.28 6.43 23.05
N GLN A 178 -7.14 6.95 22.62
CA GLN A 178 -6.48 8.09 23.24
C GLN A 178 -6.10 9.14 22.19
N ARG A 179 -6.35 10.41 22.51
CA ARG A 179 -5.92 11.53 21.67
C ARG A 179 -4.42 11.73 21.79
N PRO A 180 -3.67 11.70 20.67
CA PRO A 180 -2.24 11.94 20.71
C PRO A 180 -1.95 13.43 20.94
N SER A 181 -0.90 13.73 21.69
CA SER A 181 -0.29 15.06 21.69
C SER A 181 0.59 15.26 20.45
N GLN A 182 0.85 16.52 20.08
CA GLN A 182 1.77 16.82 18.99
C GLN A 182 3.19 16.29 19.25
N GLU A 183 3.65 16.39 20.49
CA GLU A 183 4.99 15.92 20.88
C GLU A 183 5.11 14.40 20.73
N GLU A 184 4.08 13.63 21.12
CA GLU A 184 4.06 12.18 20.92
C GLU A 184 4.09 11.83 19.43
N LEU A 185 3.32 12.53 18.59
CA LEU A 185 3.34 12.30 17.14
C LEU A 185 4.74 12.50 16.55
N PHE A 186 5.40 13.62 16.86
CA PHE A 186 6.74 13.89 16.34
C PHE A 186 7.83 12.99 16.92
N ASN A 187 7.74 12.65 18.21
CA ASN A 187 8.82 11.93 18.89
C ASN A 187 8.70 10.40 18.79
N ASN A 188 7.47 9.88 18.83
CA ASN A 188 7.23 8.45 18.97
C ASN A 188 6.70 7.80 17.69
N PHE A 189 6.01 8.56 16.83
CA PHE A 189 5.36 8.02 15.63
C PHE A 189 6.07 8.40 14.33
N PHE A 190 6.32 9.69 14.07
CA PHE A 190 6.91 10.14 12.79
C PHE A 190 8.40 9.83 12.63
N LYS A 191 9.09 9.41 13.69
CA LYS A 191 10.47 8.88 13.64
C LYS A 191 10.56 7.40 13.30
N GLN A 192 9.43 6.68 13.30
CA GLN A 192 9.37 5.26 12.92
C GLN A 192 9.43 5.13 11.39
N ASN A 193 9.56 3.91 10.87
CA ASN A 193 9.54 3.71 9.41
C ASN A 193 8.12 3.75 8.83
N CYS A 194 7.11 3.44 9.65
CA CYS A 194 5.70 3.47 9.26
C CYS A 194 4.83 4.12 10.34
N TYR A 195 3.86 4.92 9.91
CA TYR A 195 2.86 5.52 10.78
C TYR A 195 1.46 5.26 10.23
N VAL A 196 0.56 4.78 11.10
CA VAL A 196 -0.84 4.54 10.75
C VAL A 196 -1.75 5.39 11.63
N TYR A 197 -2.58 6.19 10.99
CA TYR A 197 -3.70 6.87 11.64
C TYR A 197 -5.00 6.17 11.24
N ALA A 198 -5.79 5.73 12.21
CA ALA A 198 -7.12 5.16 12.00
C ALA A 198 -8.15 5.91 12.86
N GLY A 199 -8.92 6.79 12.23
CA GLY A 199 -9.83 7.70 12.93
C GLY A 199 -10.60 8.61 11.97
N HIS A 200 -11.10 9.73 12.48
CA HIS A 200 -11.82 10.71 11.67
C HIS A 200 -10.85 11.62 10.91
N GLY A 201 -11.09 11.87 9.63
CA GLY A 201 -10.27 12.78 8.84
C GLY A 201 -8.85 12.26 8.62
N SER A 202 -7.89 13.16 8.75
CA SER A 202 -6.47 12.93 8.45
C SER A 202 -5.57 13.02 9.69
N GLY A 203 -6.14 13.18 10.88
CA GLY A 203 -5.39 13.41 12.12
C GLY A 203 -4.94 14.86 12.33
N LEU A 204 -5.17 15.77 11.37
CA LEU A 204 -4.84 17.21 11.48
C LEU A 204 -5.55 17.93 12.64
N GLN A 205 -6.59 17.34 13.23
CA GLN A 205 -7.20 17.85 14.46
C GLN A 205 -6.27 17.74 15.69
N TYR A 206 -5.27 16.86 15.65
CA TYR A 206 -4.29 16.67 16.72
C TYR A 206 -2.94 17.34 16.41
N ILE A 207 -2.68 17.68 15.15
CA ILE A 207 -1.39 18.19 14.71
C ILE A 207 -1.52 19.26 13.63
N SER A 208 -0.71 20.32 13.76
CA SER A 208 -0.65 21.38 12.77
C SER A 208 0.02 20.90 11.48
N GLY A 209 -0.67 21.04 10.34
CA GLY A 209 -0.09 20.77 9.01
C GLY A 209 1.19 21.58 8.73
N ARG A 210 1.29 22.81 9.27
CA ARG A 210 2.51 23.62 9.16
C ARG A 210 3.69 23.02 9.93
N ASN A 211 3.42 22.34 11.05
CA ASN A 211 4.48 21.68 11.82
C ASN A 211 4.91 20.40 11.11
N ILE A 212 3.96 19.63 10.53
CA ILE A 212 4.27 18.47 9.68
C ILE A 212 5.19 18.90 8.53
N ALA A 213 4.81 19.92 7.77
CA ALA A 213 5.57 20.38 6.60
C ALA A 213 6.99 20.88 6.91
N LYS A 214 7.28 21.24 8.17
CA LYS A 214 8.63 21.65 8.63
C LYS A 214 9.45 20.50 9.18
N PHE A 215 8.82 19.37 9.44
CA PHE A 215 9.47 18.20 10.00
C PHE A 215 10.03 17.35 8.87
N GLN A 216 11.26 16.87 9.01
CA GLN A 216 11.84 15.92 8.06
C GLN A 216 11.35 14.51 8.41
N MET A 217 10.42 14.01 7.61
CA MET A 217 9.75 12.72 7.81
C MET A 217 10.29 11.69 6.83
N HIS A 218 10.71 10.54 7.37
CA HIS A 218 11.12 9.39 6.57
C HIS A 218 10.12 8.23 6.64
N CYS A 219 9.04 8.40 7.41
CA CYS A 219 8.04 7.37 7.58
C CYS A 219 7.04 7.34 6.41
N VAL A 220 6.55 6.14 6.10
CA VAL A 220 5.38 5.97 5.24
C VAL A 220 4.13 6.17 6.10
N VAL A 221 3.24 7.06 5.64
CA VAL A 221 2.05 7.46 6.38
C VAL A 221 0.78 6.86 5.76
N PHE A 222 0.01 6.15 6.57
CA PHE A 222 -1.31 5.63 6.22
C PHE A 222 -2.39 6.43 6.96
N LEU A 223 -3.32 7.05 6.23
CA LEU A 223 -4.41 7.86 6.79
C LEU A 223 -5.76 7.18 6.52
N PHE A 224 -6.17 6.28 7.41
CA PHE A 224 -7.46 5.60 7.37
C PHE A 224 -8.55 6.46 8.05
N GLY A 225 -9.09 7.42 7.30
CA GLY A 225 -10.21 8.23 7.73
C GLY A 225 -10.97 8.84 6.55
N CYS A 226 -12.22 9.24 6.79
CA CYS A 226 -13.04 9.89 5.77
C CYS A 226 -12.41 11.22 5.36
N ASP A 227 -12.40 11.53 4.05
CA ASP A 227 -11.82 12.76 3.50
C ASP A 227 -10.32 13.00 3.86
N SER A 228 -9.58 11.95 4.21
CA SER A 228 -8.18 12.06 4.67
C SER A 228 -7.23 12.61 3.60
N SER A 229 -7.56 12.45 2.32
CA SER A 229 -6.81 12.99 1.17
C SER A 229 -7.53 14.14 0.46
N ARG A 230 -8.75 14.51 0.86
CA ARG A 230 -9.60 15.43 0.10
C ARG A 230 -8.96 16.82 -0.03
N LEU A 231 -9.01 17.36 -1.24
CA LEU A 231 -8.61 18.74 -1.53
C LEU A 231 -9.76 19.71 -1.24
N HIS A 232 -9.44 20.80 -0.54
CA HIS A 232 -10.37 21.87 -0.17
C HIS A 232 -9.92 23.21 -0.75
N SER A 233 -10.87 24.00 -1.21
CA SER A 233 -10.60 25.37 -1.66
C SER A 233 -10.50 26.32 -0.47
N ASN A 234 -9.43 27.11 -0.44
CA ASN A 234 -9.25 28.20 0.54
C ASN A 234 -9.70 29.57 -0.01
N GLY A 235 -10.47 29.60 -1.10
CA GLY A 235 -10.91 30.81 -1.77
C GLY A 235 -10.96 30.67 -3.29
N LEU A 236 -11.52 31.68 -3.97
CA LEU A 236 -11.81 31.64 -5.41
C LEU A 236 -10.56 31.54 -6.32
N TYR A 237 -9.38 31.90 -5.81
CA TYR A 237 -8.13 31.97 -6.59
C TYR A 237 -6.91 31.38 -5.87
N SER A 238 -7.13 30.53 -4.86
CA SER A 238 -6.04 29.83 -4.17
C SER A 238 -5.96 28.37 -4.62
N GLU A 239 -4.75 27.82 -4.63
CA GLU A 239 -4.51 26.38 -4.74
C GLU A 239 -5.36 25.60 -3.72
N LEU A 240 -5.83 24.42 -4.12
CA LEU A 240 -6.56 23.53 -3.24
C LEU A 240 -5.58 22.89 -2.27
N LEU A 241 -5.95 22.85 -1.00
CA LEU A 241 -5.14 22.22 0.04
C LEU A 241 -5.80 20.95 0.53
N GLY A 242 -5.02 19.88 0.60
CA GLY A 242 -5.41 18.62 1.24
C GLY A 242 -4.40 18.21 2.32
N PRO A 243 -4.80 17.35 3.25
CA PRO A 243 -3.92 16.93 4.33
C PRO A 243 -2.63 16.25 3.84
N HIS A 244 -2.75 15.44 2.80
CA HIS A 244 -1.63 14.71 2.19
C HIS A 244 -0.51 15.65 1.70
N LEU A 245 -0.81 16.89 1.29
CA LEU A 245 0.18 17.85 0.83
C LEU A 245 1.16 18.27 1.92
N TYR A 246 0.73 18.32 3.19
CA TYR A 246 1.64 18.61 4.30
C TYR A 246 2.66 17.50 4.51
N TYR A 247 2.25 16.25 4.33
CA TYR A 247 3.15 15.09 4.40
C TYR A 247 4.11 15.05 3.22
N HIS A 248 3.66 15.39 2.00
CA HIS A 248 4.56 15.55 0.86
C HIS A 248 5.56 16.70 1.06
N ALA A 249 5.19 17.77 1.76
CA ALA A 249 6.12 18.86 2.06
C ALA A 249 7.17 18.46 3.11
N ALA A 250 6.90 17.46 3.94
CA ALA A 250 7.74 16.97 5.04
C ALA A 250 8.95 16.12 4.59
N MET A 251 9.42 16.30 3.35
CA MET A 251 10.57 15.57 2.76
C MET A 251 11.91 16.29 2.94
#